data_AF-A0A850R4N3-F1
#
_entry.id   AF-A0A850R4N3-F1
#
_cell.length_a   1.000
_cell.length_b   1.000
_cell.length_c   1.000
_cell.angle_alpha   90.00
_cell.angle_beta   90.00
_cell.angle_gamma   90.00
#
_symmetry.space_group_name_H-M   'P 1'
#
loop_
_entity.id
_entity.type
_entity.pdbx_description
1 polymer ?
#
loop_
_entity_poly.entity_id
_entity_poly.type
_entity_poly.pdbx_seq_one_letter_code
_entity_poly.pdbx_strand_id
1 'polypeptide(L)' 'RPLQYQNKGIIEYVITLAGAEASEYRQNPIDYQHYIDKQLKPVADAILPFIGKQFDDITAAQLGLF' A
#
# COMPACT_ATOMS: atom_id res chain seq x y z
N ARG A 1 26.07 6.51 7.76
CA ARG A 1 25.19 7.70 7.89
C ARG A 1 24.80 7.83 9.36
N PRO A 2 24.84 9.03 9.98
CA PRO A 2 24.35 9.20 11.35
C PRO A 2 22.84 8.89 11.41
N LEU A 3 22.34 8.48 12.59
CA LEU A 3 20.92 8.16 12.77
C LEU A 3 20.06 9.42 12.57
N GLN A 4 19.17 9.40 11.57
CA GLN A 4 18.47 10.60 11.08
C GLN A 4 17.21 10.97 11.88
N TYR A 5 16.61 10.03 12.62
CA TYR A 5 15.27 10.22 13.23
C TYR A 5 15.26 10.22 14.76
N GLN A 6 16.42 10.42 15.39
CA GLN A 6 16.54 10.39 16.86
C GLN A 6 15.90 11.62 17.54
N ASN A 7 15.75 12.75 16.83
CA ASN A 7 15.26 14.02 17.38
C ASN A 7 14.05 14.60 16.61
N LYS A 8 12.97 13.81 16.52
CA LYS A 8 11.76 14.13 15.72
C LYS A 8 12.08 14.31 14.22
N GLY A 9 11.06 14.23 13.37
CA GLY A 9 11.22 14.39 11.94
C GLY A 9 10.12 13.68 11.16
N ILE A 10 10.19 13.80 9.84
CA ILE A 10 9.37 13.05 8.91
C ILE A 10 10.21 11.86 8.44
N ILE A 11 9.64 10.67 8.51
CA ILE A 11 10.26 9.46 7.98
C ILE A 11 9.49 8.99 6.75
N GLU A 12 10.22 8.74 5.67
CA GLU A 12 9.69 8.10 4.48
C GLU A 12 9.88 6.59 4.62
N TYR A 13 8.77 5.84 4.57
CA TYR A 13 8.79 4.39 4.67
C TYR A 13 7.84 3.76 3.66
N VAL A 14 8.09 2.49 3.36
CA VAL A 14 7.23 1.64 2.53
C VAL A 14 6.88 0.37 3.31
N ILE A 15 5.71 -0.20 3.03
CA ILE A 15 5.33 -1.51 3.54
C ILE A 15 5.84 -2.56 2.56
N THR A 16 6.65 -3.47 3.08
CA THR A 16 7.23 -4.60 2.36
C THR A 16 6.64 -5.90 2.87
N LEU A 17 6.96 -7.01 2.22
CA LEU A 17 6.56 -8.35 2.68
C LEU A 17 7.12 -8.69 4.07
N ALA A 18 8.16 -7.99 4.55
CA ALA A 18 8.72 -8.15 5.89
C ALA A 18 8.26 -7.05 6.87
N GLY A 19 7.31 -6.19 6.48
CA GLY A 19 6.81 -5.07 7.27
C GLY A 19 7.32 -3.70 6.81
N ALA A 20 7.20 -2.69 7.67
CA ALA A 20 7.58 -1.33 7.34
C ALA A 20 9.10 -1.15 7.28
N GLU A 21 9.59 -0.63 6.17
CA GLU A 21 11.01 -0.35 5.95
C GLU A 21 11.21 1.12 5.56
N ALA A 22 12.26 1.75 6.08
CA ALA A 22 12.66 3.08 5.65
C ALA A 22 13.01 3.05 4.15
N SER A 23 12.51 4.03 3.39
CA SER A 23 12.67 4.10 1.93
C SER A 23 14.14 4.01 1.50
N GLU A 24 15.04 4.65 2.25
CA GLU A 24 16.48 4.66 2.01
C GLU A 24 17.21 3.33 2.32
N TYR A 25 16.60 2.41 3.08
CA TYR A 25 17.21 1.14 3.50
C TYR A 25 16.32 -0.07 3.18
N ARG A 26 15.45 0.04 2.17
CA ARG A 26 14.56 -1.05 1.76
C ARG A 26 15.36 -2.27 1.31
N GLN A 27 15.08 -3.43 1.88
CA GLN A 27 15.69 -4.72 1.55
C GLN A 27 14.67 -5.69 0.94
N ASN A 28 13.41 -5.59 1.37
CA ASN A 28 12.38 -6.52 0.98
C ASN A 28 11.51 -5.99 -0.18
N PRO A 29 10.91 -6.89 -0.98
CA PRO A 29 9.94 -6.49 -1.99
C PRO A 29 8.74 -5.77 -1.37
N ILE A 30 8.19 -4.79 -2.09
CA ILE A 30 7.00 -4.05 -1.66
C ILE A 30 5.81 -5.02 -1.57
N ASP A 31 5.04 -4.92 -0.49
CA ASP A 31 3.79 -5.66 -0.34
C ASP A 31 2.67 -4.92 -1.09
N TYR A 32 2.55 -5.16 -2.40
CA TYR A 32 1.52 -4.50 -3.20
C TYR A 32 0.09 -4.81 -2.73
N GLN A 33 -0.14 -6.01 -2.18
CA GLN A 33 -1.44 -6.40 -1.67
C GLN A 33 -1.86 -5.52 -0.49
N HIS A 34 -0.91 -5.19 0.40
CA HIS A 34 -1.15 -4.21 1.46
C HIS A 34 -1.68 -2.87 0.93
N TYR A 35 -1.06 -2.33 -0.13
CA TYR A 35 -1.50 -1.05 -0.71
C TYR A 35 -2.85 -1.14 -1.42
N ILE A 36 -3.14 -2.27 -2.07
CA ILE A 36 -4.47 -2.54 -2.63
C ILE A 36 -5.52 -2.52 -1.52
N ASP A 37 -5.31 -3.30 -0.45
CA ASP A 37 -6.33 -3.50 0.58
C ASP A 37 -6.48 -2.31 1.54
N LYS A 38 -5.38 -1.59 1.81
CA LYS A 38 -5.36 -0.54 2.84
C LYS A 38 -5.42 0.87 2.28
N GLN A 39 -5.19 1.05 0.97
CA GLN A 39 -5.18 2.39 0.37
C GLN A 39 -6.14 2.49 -0.82
N LEU A 40 -6.06 1.59 -1.80
CA LEU A 40 -6.90 1.68 -2.99
C LEU A 40 -8.34 1.25 -2.72
N LYS A 41 -8.53 0.06 -2.12
CA LYS A 41 -9.86 -0.51 -1.85
C LYS A 41 -10.72 0.40 -0.96
N PRO A 42 -10.23 0.95 0.17
CA PRO A 42 -11.04 1.83 1.01
C PRO A 42 -11.50 3.10 0.29
N VAL A 43 -10.66 3.68 -0.57
CA VAL A 43 -11.01 4.86 -1.38
C VAL A 43 -12.07 4.50 -2.41
N ALA A 44 -11.93 3.36 -3.07
CA ALA A 44 -12.88 2.90 -4.08
C ALA A 44 -14.23 2.51 -3.45
N ASP A 45 -14.23 1.77 -2.35
CA ASP A 45 -15.43 1.36 -1.62
C ASP A 45 -16.21 2.57 -1.09
N ALA A 46 -15.54 3.71 -0.85
CA ALA A 46 -16.19 4.94 -0.43
C ALA A 46 -16.97 5.63 -1.56
N ILE A 47 -16.68 5.38 -2.85
CA ILE A 47 -17.28 6.15 -3.96
C ILE A 47 -17.98 5.28 -5.02
N LEU A 48 -17.48 4.09 -5.30
CA LEU A 48 -18.05 3.19 -6.33
C LEU A 48 -19.51 2.80 -6.07
N PRO A 49 -19.98 2.61 -4.81
CA PRO A 49 -21.38 2.28 -4.58
C PRO A 49 -22.36 3.34 -5.10
N PHE A 50 -21.95 4.62 -5.16
CA PHE A 50 -22.81 5.69 -5.69
C PHE A 50 -23.11 5.56 -7.19
N ILE A 51 -22.30 4.79 -7.92
CA ILE A 51 -22.51 4.47 -9.34
C ILE A 51 -22.85 3.00 -9.56
N GLY A 52 -23.27 2.29 -8.50
CA GLY A 52 -23.66 0.88 -8.56
C GLY A 52 -22.52 -0.07 -8.91
N LYS A 53 -21.27 0.28 -8.56
CA LYS A 53 -20.09 -0.57 -8.75
C LYS A 53 -19.51 -0.99 -7.41
N GLN A 54 -18.77 -2.10 -7.40
CA GLN A 54 -17.98 -2.55 -6.26
C GLN A 54 -16.53 -2.76 -6.70
N PHE A 55 -15.58 -2.55 -5.80
CA PHE A 55 -14.17 -2.69 -6.10
C PHE A 55 -13.81 -4.12 -6.54
N ASP A 56 -14.38 -5.12 -5.85
CA ASP A 56 -14.09 -6.54 -6.12
C ASP A 56 -14.57 -6.98 -7.51
N ASP A 57 -15.65 -6.39 -8.03
CA ASP A 57 -16.14 -6.66 -9.38
C ASP A 57 -15.16 -6.19 -10.47
N ILE A 58 -14.31 -5.20 -10.17
CA ILE A 58 -13.33 -4.62 -11.10
C ILE A 58 -12.01 -5.39 -11.02
N THR A 59 -11.59 -5.78 -9.82
CA THR A 59 -10.28 -6.41 -9.59
C THR A 59 -10.26 -7.93 -9.76
N ALA A 60 -11.42 -8.59 -9.67
CA ALA A 60 -11.54 -10.04 -9.89
C ALA A 60 -11.01 -10.51 -11.24
N ALA A 61 -11.03 -9.65 -12.28
CA ALA A 61 -10.50 -9.99 -13.60
C ALA A 61 -8.96 -9.94 -13.70
N GLN A 62 -8.27 -9.25 -12.77
CA GLN A 62 -6.84 -8.93 -12.91
C GLN A 62 -5.91 -9.78 -12.01
N LEU A 63 -6.45 -10.43 -10.97
CA LEU A 63 -5.68 -11.25 -10.01
C LEU A 63 -5.25 -12.63 -10.56
N GLY A 64 -5.55 -12.95 -11.82
CA GLY A 64 -5.19 -14.23 -12.45
C GLY A 64 -3.93 -14.21 -13.33
N LEU A 65 -3.16 -13.11 -13.37
CA LEU A 65 -2.09 -12.93 -14.37
C LEU A 65 -0.70 -12.57 -13.83
N PHE A 66 -0.44 -12.65 -12.51
CA PHE A 66 0.90 -12.53 -11.95
C PHE A 66 1.13 -13.53 -10.81
#